data_AF-A0A4R8KZR2-F1
#
_entry.id   AF-A0A4R8KZR2-F1
#
_cell.length_a   1.000
_cell.length_b   1.000
_cell.length_c   1.000
_cell.angle_alpha   90.00
_cell.angle_beta   90.00
_cell.angle_gamma   90.00
#
_symmetry.space_group_name_H-M   'P 1'
#
loop_
_entity.id
_entity.type
_entity.pdbx_description
1 polymer ?
#
loop_
_entity_poly.entity_id
_entity_poly.type
_entity_poly.pdbx_seq_one_letter_code
_entity_poly.pdbx_strand_id
1 'polypeptide(L)'
;MFHCPGCGYDHVVHEAGQGWSGPTWSFNGNGDNPTFSPSVLVTTGRAVDSSFVKEAGDPPEVCHSFVIDGRIQFLGDCDHELANQTVEMPDWRAS
;
A
#
# COMPACT_ATOMS: atom_id res chain seq x y z
N MET A 1 8.18 -0.78 5.12
CA MET A 1 7.76 -1.74 4.08
C MET A 1 6.71 -2.64 4.72
N PHE A 2 5.67 -3.03 3.98
CA PHE A 2 4.68 -4.02 4.43
C PHE A 2 4.12 -4.80 3.23
N HIS A 3 3.71 -6.05 3.44
CA HIS A 3 3.05 -6.85 2.40
C HIS A 3 1.56 -6.51 2.33
N CYS A 4 1.06 -6.20 1.13
CA CYS A 4 -0.34 -5.87 0.92
C CYS A 4 -1.12 -7.10 0.39
N PRO A 5 -2.05 -7.69 1.17
CA PRO A 5 -2.83 -8.85 0.71
C PRO A 5 -3.87 -8.48 -0.35
N GLY A 6 -4.17 -7.19 -0.55
CA GLY A 6 -5.13 -6.72 -1.55
C GLY A 6 -4.55 -6.75 -2.96
N CYS A 7 -3.33 -6.25 -3.14
CA CYS A 7 -2.65 -6.27 -4.43
C CYS A 7 -1.70 -7.47 -4.61
N GLY A 8 -1.25 -8.10 -3.52
CA GLY A 8 -0.29 -9.21 -3.52
C GLY A 8 1.18 -8.78 -3.60
N TYR A 9 1.48 -7.50 -3.37
CA TYR A 9 2.83 -6.93 -3.48
C TYR A 9 3.25 -6.17 -2.22
N ASP A 10 4.57 -5.98 -2.07
CA ASP A 10 5.13 -5.20 -0.97
C ASP A 10 5.05 -3.69 -1.27
N HIS A 11 4.59 -2.94 -0.28
CA HIS A 11 4.52 -1.48 -0.33
C HIS A 11 5.66 -0.87 0.49
N VAL A 12 6.37 0.07 -0.12
CA VAL A 12 7.43 0.84 0.53
C VAL A 12 6.93 2.25 0.80
N VAL A 13 7.00 2.65 2.07
CA VAL A 13 6.77 4.02 2.51
C VAL A 13 8.07 4.58 3.05
N HIS A 14 8.29 5.88 2.82
CA HIS A 14 9.49 6.58 3.25
C HIS A 14 9.16 7.57 4.35
N GLU A 15 9.90 7.54 5.46
CA GLU A 15 9.87 8.63 6.43
C GLU A 15 10.59 9.86 5.87
N ALA A 16 10.24 11.05 6.37
CA ALA A 16 10.94 12.27 6.01
C ALA A 16 12.42 12.19 6.42
N GLY A 17 13.32 12.44 5.47
CA GLY A 17 14.76 12.31 5.70
C GLY A 17 15.58 12.98 4.61
N GLN A 18 16.89 13.11 4.84
CA GLN A 18 17.78 13.73 3.87
C GLN A 18 18.02 12.81 2.67
N GLY A 19 17.70 13.29 1.47
CA GLY A 19 17.99 12.61 0.20
C GLY A 19 16.80 12.00 -0.53
N TRP A 20 15.63 11.87 0.11
CA TRP A 20 14.39 11.47 -0.56
C TRP A 20 13.57 12.68 -0.97
N SER A 21 13.18 12.76 -2.25
CA SER A 21 12.36 13.84 -2.81
C SER A 21 10.93 13.41 -3.14
N GLY A 22 10.57 12.15 -2.91
CA GLY A 22 9.23 11.63 -3.17
C GLY A 22 8.26 11.84 -2.00
N PRO A 23 7.07 11.23 -2.07
CA PRO A 23 6.08 11.24 -0.99
C PRO A 23 6.65 10.68 0.32
N THR A 24 6.26 11.26 1.45
CA THR A 24 6.72 10.84 2.79
C THR A 24 5.56 10.61 3.74
N TRP A 25 5.80 9.75 4.73
CA TRP A 25 4.84 9.37 5.75
C TRP A 25 5.45 9.57 7.14
N SER A 26 4.61 9.95 8.10
CA SER A 26 4.92 9.78 9.52
C SER A 26 4.75 8.32 9.91
N PHE A 27 5.66 7.82 10.74
CA PHE A 27 5.60 6.49 11.31
C PHE A 27 5.53 6.60 12.85
N ASN A 28 4.72 5.75 13.47
CA ASN A 28 4.59 5.71 14.93
C ASN A 28 5.78 5.03 15.65
N GLY A 29 6.76 4.50 14.91
CA GLY A 29 7.92 3.80 15.48
C GLY A 29 7.65 2.35 15.91
N ASN A 30 6.43 1.83 15.70
CA ASN A 30 6.04 0.49 16.10
C ASN A 30 6.04 -0.47 14.90
N GLY A 31 7.01 -1.36 14.83
CA GLY A 31 7.10 -2.34 13.74
C GLY A 31 6.05 -3.46 13.82
N ASP A 32 5.55 -3.77 15.01
CA ASP A 32 4.57 -4.85 15.24
C ASP A 32 3.14 -4.35 14.95
N ASN A 33 2.85 -3.09 15.31
CA ASN A 33 1.55 -2.44 15.06
C ASN A 33 1.79 -1.09 14.36
N PRO A 34 2.21 -1.10 13.09
CA PRO A 34 2.55 0.11 12.38
C PRO A 34 1.34 1.00 12.16
N THR A 35 1.58 2.31 12.23
CA THR A 35 0.68 3.33 11.72
C THR A 35 1.47 4.25 10.80
N PHE A 36 0.96 4.46 9.58
CA PHE A 36 1.52 5.40 8.62
C PHE A 36 0.50 6.51 8.31
N SER A 37 0.97 7.75 8.23
CA SER A 37 0.13 8.90 7.87
C SER A 37 0.86 9.81 6.88
N PRO A 38 0.22 10.25 5.77
CA PRO A 38 -1.19 10.07 5.40
C PRO A 38 -1.50 8.66 4.85
N SER A 39 -2.60 8.48 4.10
CA SER A 39 -2.88 7.22 3.40
C SER A 39 -1.73 6.85 2.44
N VAL A 40 -1.64 5.55 2.15
CA VAL A 40 -0.71 4.97 1.18
C VAL A 40 -1.47 4.71 -0.11
N LEU A 41 -1.11 5.43 -1.17
CA LEU A 41 -1.62 5.25 -2.52
C LEU A 41 -0.53 4.65 -3.40
N VAL A 42 -0.78 3.47 -3.95
CA VAL A 42 0.07 2.81 -4.94
C VAL A 42 -0.70 2.75 -6.25
N THR A 43 -0.10 3.34 -7.30
CA THR A 43 -0.65 3.32 -8.66
C THR A 43 0.29 2.59 -9.61
N THR A 44 -0.29 1.78 -10.50
CA THR A 44 0.42 1.04 -11.54
C THR A 44 -0.33 1.17 -12.87
N GLY A 45 0.20 0.55 -13.93
CA GLY A 45 -0.49 0.44 -15.23
C GLY A 45 -0.95 1.79 -15.78
N ARG A 46 -2.23 1.87 -16.19
CA ARG A 46 -2.78 3.06 -16.87
C ARG A 46 -2.91 4.29 -15.99
N ALA A 47 -2.86 4.13 -14.66
CA ALA A 47 -2.80 5.26 -13.74
C ALA A 47 -1.45 6.00 -13.80
N VAL A 48 -0.40 5.36 -14.34
CA VAL A 48 0.95 5.93 -14.49
C VAL A 48 1.30 6.16 -15.97
N ASP A 49 0.95 5.22 -16.84
CA ASP A 49 1.17 5.27 -18.29
C ASP A 49 -0.10 4.85 -19.03
N SER A 50 -0.79 5.81 -19.64
CA SER A 50 -2.06 5.57 -20.34
C SER A 50 -1.96 4.62 -21.53
N SER A 51 -0.75 4.33 -22.03
CA SER A 51 -0.51 3.36 -23.09
C SER A 51 -0.36 1.92 -22.58
N PHE A 52 -0.33 1.71 -21.26
CA PHE A 52 -0.21 0.40 -20.65
C PHE A 52 -1.36 -0.54 -21.05
N VAL A 53 -1.00 -1.76 -21.48
CA VAL A 53 -1.94 -2.82 -21.84
C VAL A 53 -1.90 -3.87 -20.74
N LYS A 54 -3.00 -4.02 -19.99
CA LYS A 54 -3.11 -4.96 -18.87
C LYS A 54 -3.15 -6.40 -19.35
N GLU A 55 -2.34 -7.25 -18.73
CA GLU A 55 -2.26 -8.69 -18.93
C GLU A 55 -2.73 -9.46 -17.69
N ALA A 56 -2.99 -10.77 -17.86
CA ALA A 56 -3.37 -11.63 -16.75
C ALA A 56 -2.18 -11.83 -15.80
N GLY A 57 -2.37 -11.50 -14.53
CA GLY A 57 -1.31 -11.55 -13.50
C GLY A 57 -0.73 -10.18 -13.13
N ASP A 58 -1.04 -9.13 -13.91
CA ASP A 58 -0.65 -7.78 -13.56
C ASP A 58 -1.29 -7.31 -12.23
N PRO A 59 -0.59 -6.48 -11.45
CA PRO A 59 -1.15 -5.88 -10.25
C PRO A 59 -2.42 -5.07 -10.54
N PRO A 60 -3.27 -4.83 -9.53
CA PRO A 60 -4.30 -3.80 -9.61
C PRO A 60 -3.67 -2.42 -9.91
N GLU A 61 -4.39 -1.59 -10.67
CA GLU A 61 -3.89 -0.28 -11.10
C GLU A 61 -3.94 0.75 -9.96
N VAL A 62 -4.91 0.62 -9.04
CA VAL A 62 -4.99 1.42 -7.81
C VAL A 62 -5.08 0.52 -6.57
N CYS A 63 -4.21 0.76 -5.60
CA CYS A 63 -4.32 0.24 -4.24
C CYS A 63 -4.15 1.40 -3.25
N HIS A 64 -5.22 1.74 -2.55
CA HIS A 64 -5.26 2.91 -1.66
C HIS A 64 -5.72 2.50 -0.26
N SER A 65 -4.90 2.79 0.75
CA SER A 65 -5.13 2.27 2.10
C SER A 65 -4.70 3.23 3.20
N PHE A 66 -5.31 3.12 4.37
CA PHE A 66 -4.71 3.54 5.63
C PHE A 66 -4.08 2.33 6.32
N VAL A 67 -2.92 2.54 6.94
CA VAL A 67 -2.30 1.57 7.84
C VAL A 67 -2.36 2.15 9.24
N ILE A 68 -3.13 1.52 10.12
CA ILE A 68 -3.39 2.01 11.48
C ILE A 68 -3.38 0.80 12.42
N ASP A 69 -2.50 0.85 13.43
CA ASP A 69 -2.44 -0.15 14.50
C ASP A 69 -2.36 -1.60 13.98
N GLY A 70 -1.46 -1.84 13.02
CA GLY A 70 -1.27 -3.18 12.42
C GLY A 70 -2.42 -3.65 11.53
N ARG A 71 -3.37 -2.77 11.18
CA ARG A 71 -4.48 -3.08 10.27
C ARG A 71 -4.37 -2.27 8.99
N ILE A 72 -4.78 -2.87 7.87
CA ILE A 72 -4.87 -2.23 6.57
C ILE A 72 -6.36 -1.97 6.29
N GLN A 73 -6.73 -0.68 6.23
CA GLN A 73 -8.05 -0.23 5.82
C GLN A 73 -7.99 0.19 4.35
N PHE A 74 -8.56 -0.60 3.46
CA PHE A 74 -8.63 -0.30 2.03
C PHE A 74 -9.76 0.69 1.74
N LEU A 75 -9.45 1.65 0.87
CA LEU A 75 -10.39 2.68 0.44
C LEU A 75 -11.19 2.23 -0.80
N GLY A 76 -12.29 2.93 -1.06
CA GLY A 76 -13.25 2.53 -2.09
C GLY A 76 -12.78 2.69 -3.53
N ASP A 77 -11.65 3.36 -3.75
CA ASP A 77 -10.98 3.55 -5.03
C ASP A 77 -9.91 2.48 -5.32
N CYS A 78 -9.84 1.39 -4.53
CA CYS A 78 -9.00 0.24 -4.87
C CYS A 78 -9.57 -0.59 -6.03
N ASP A 79 -8.69 -1.10 -6.89
CA ASP A 79 -9.03 -1.98 -8.02
C ASP A 79 -8.90 -3.48 -7.71
N HIS A 80 -8.92 -3.84 -6.43
CA HIS A 80 -8.84 -5.22 -5.96
C HIS A 80 -10.00 -5.58 -5.03
N GLU A 81 -10.22 -6.88 -4.81
CA GLU A 81 -11.39 -7.41 -4.11
C GLU A 81 -11.54 -6.93 -2.65
N LEU A 82 -10.46 -6.53 -2.01
CA LEU A 82 -10.48 -6.00 -0.64
C LEU A 82 -10.91 -4.52 -0.52
N ALA A 83 -11.35 -3.86 -1.59
CA ALA A 83 -11.85 -2.48 -1.52
C ALA A 83 -12.96 -2.31 -0.46
N ASN A 84 -12.90 -1.21 0.32
CA ASN A 84 -13.77 -0.93 1.47
C ASN A 84 -13.69 -1.94 2.64
N GLN A 85 -12.69 -2.82 2.66
CA GLN A 85 -12.50 -3.77 3.76
C GLN A 85 -11.35 -3.33 4.67
N THR A 86 -11.38 -3.82 5.91
CA THR A 86 -10.25 -3.69 6.84
C THR A 86 -9.76 -5.08 7.20
N VAL A 87 -8.47 -5.34 7.01
CA VAL A 87 -7.83 -6.63 7.30
C VAL A 87 -6.66 -6.45 8.25
N GLU A 88 -6.29 -7.53 8.93
CA GLU A 88 -5.05 -7.56 9.70
C GLU A 88 -3.86 -7.58 8.74
N MET A 89 -2.80 -6.82 9.08
CA MET A 89 -1.58 -6.82 8.29
C MET A 89 -0.92 -8.21 8.40
N PRO A 90 -0.56 -8.86 7.28
CA PRO A 90 0.15 -10.13 7.32
C PRO A 90 1.50 -10.00 8.02
N ASP A 91 1.84 -11.00 8.84
CA ASP A 91 3.18 -11.11 9.41
C ASP A 91 4.23 -11.31 8.31
N TRP A 92 5.28 -10.49 8.32
CA TRP A 92 6.39 -10.60 7.37
C TRP A 92 7.12 -11.96 7.46
N ARG A 93 7.04 -12.64 8.61
CA ARG A 93 7.71 -13.93 8.89
C ARG A 93 6.90 -15.15 8.46
N ALA A 94 5.72 -14.98 7.88
CA ALA A 94 4.84 -16.08 7.49
C ALA A 94 5.02 -16.56 6.03
N SER A 95 6.14 -16.22 5.38
CA SER A 95 6.49 -16.67 4.02
C SER A 95 7.39 -17.89 3.98
#